data_AF-A0A8S4RMC7-F1
#
_entry.id   AF-A0A8S4RMC7-F1
#
_cell.length_a   1.000
_cell.length_b   1.000
_cell.length_c   1.000
_cell.angle_alpha   90.00
_cell.angle_beta   90.00
_cell.angle_gamma   90.00
#
_symmetry.space_group_name_H-M   'P 1'
#
loop_
_entity.id
_entity.type
_entity.pdbx_description
1 polymer ?
#
loop_
_entity_poly.entity_id
_entity_poly.type
_entity_poly.pdbx_seq_one_letter_code
_entity_poly.pdbx_strand_id
1 'polypeptide(L)' 'MNRRIQLGWARMVFEQCVLPVITYGSETRSLTMGLIRRLRVTQWAMERGMLRVSLRSQIRNEEIRGTTRVTDVAQRVVA' A
#
# COMPACT_ATOMS: atom_id res chain seq x y z
N MET A 1 22.25 -0.50 7.57
CA MET A 1 20.85 -0.89 7.90
C MET A 1 20.34 -1.86 6.84
N ASN A 2 20.00 -3.10 7.21
CA ASN A 2 19.71 -4.19 6.25
C ASN A 2 18.33 -4.03 5.57
N ARG A 3 18.23 -4.16 4.23
CA ARG A 3 17.00 -3.84 3.46
C ARG A 3 15.79 -4.68 3.88
N ARG A 4 16.01 -5.95 4.25
CA ARG A 4 14.95 -6.86 4.72
C ARG A 4 14.29 -6.43 6.02
N ILE A 5 15.07 -5.89 6.95
CA ILE A 5 14.55 -5.39 8.23
C ILE A 5 13.66 -4.18 7.96
N GLN A 6 14.12 -3.22 7.15
CA GLN A 6 13.37 -2.01 6.81
C GLN A 6 12.02 -2.30 6.12
N LEU A 7 11.98 -3.28 5.21
CA LEU A 7 10.74 -3.75 4.59
C LEU A 7 9.74 -4.32 5.59
N GLY A 8 10.22 -5.14 6.54
CA GLY A 8 9.36 -5.73 7.58
C GLY A 8 8.70 -4.68 8.46
N TRP A 9 9.48 -3.71 8.96
CA TRP A 9 8.95 -2.62 9.79
C TRP A 9 7.95 -1.74 9.04
N ALA A 10 8.28 -1.33 7.83
CA ALA A 10 7.38 -0.49 7.04
C ALA A 10 6.07 -1.22 6.74
N ARG A 11 6.13 -2.54 6.46
CA ARG A 11 4.94 -3.36 6.24
C ARG A 11 4.07 -3.41 7.49
N MET A 12 4.65 -3.64 8.66
CA MET A 12 3.90 -3.63 9.93
C MET A 12 3.20 -2.30 10.17
N VAL A 13 3.89 -1.18 9.94
CA VAL A 13 3.30 0.17 10.09
C VAL A 13 2.14 0.39 9.13
N PHE A 14 2.26 -0.07 7.87
CA PHE A 14 1.18 0.03 6.90
C PHE A 14 -0.04 -0.80 7.33
N GLU A 15 0.19 -2.05 7.76
CA GLU A 15 -0.87 -2.95 8.22
C GLU A 15 -1.55 -2.47 9.50
N GLN A 16 -0.80 -1.92 10.46
CA GLN A 16 -1.36 -1.51 11.75
C GLN A 16 -1.91 -0.08 11.78
N CYS A 17 -1.33 0.87 11.05
CA CYS A 17 -1.71 2.28 11.15
C CYS A 17 -2.49 2.76 9.94
N VAL A 18 -2.07 2.40 8.73
CA VAL A 18 -2.63 2.96 7.49
C VAL A 18 -3.94 2.25 7.11
N LEU A 19 -3.96 0.93 7.22
CA LEU A 19 -5.12 0.10 6.92
C LEU A 19 -6.37 0.46 7.74
N PRO A 20 -6.35 0.54 9.09
CA PRO A 20 -7.54 0.87 9.87
C PRO A 20 -8.05 2.31 9.64
N VAL A 21 -7.14 3.27 9.42
CA VAL A 21 -7.52 4.65 9.12
C VAL A 21 -8.28 4.74 7.79
N ILE A 22 -7.84 3.99 6.77
CA ILE A 22 -8.55 3.97 5.49
C ILE A 22 -9.89 3.25 5.61
N THR A 23 -9.98 2.14 6.35
CA THR A 23 -11.25 1.43 6.59
C THR A 23 -12.25 2.34 7.29
N TYR A 24 -11.86 2.98 8.38
CA TYR A 24 -12.72 3.92 9.09
C TYR A 24 -13.15 5.11 8.22
N GLY A 25 -12.20 5.69 7.47
CA GLY A 25 -12.49 6.76 6.51
C GLY A 25 -13.42 6.33 5.39
N SER A 26 -13.43 5.05 5.02
CA SER A 26 -14.33 4.46 4.04
C SER A 26 -15.72 4.11 4.58
N GLU A 27 -15.83 3.77 5.86
CA GLU A 27 -17.11 3.61 6.55
C GLU A 27 -17.82 4.96 6.72
N THR A 28 -17.04 6.01 7.02
CA THR A 28 -17.56 7.35 7.30
C THR A 28 -17.88 8.16 6.04
N ARG A 29 -17.29 7.82 4.88
CA ARG A 29 -17.44 8.56 3.62
C ARG A 29 -17.98 7.64 2.53
N SER A 30 -18.91 8.11 1.69
CA SER A 30 -19.44 7.31 0.56
C SER A 30 -18.31 6.81 -0.34
N LEU A 31 -18.06 5.50 -0.28
CA LEU A 31 -17.03 4.82 -1.04
C LEU A 31 -17.25 4.98 -2.54
N THR A 32 -16.56 5.94 -3.14
CA THR A 32 -16.64 6.17 -4.58
C THR A 32 -15.50 5.41 -5.25
N MET A 33 -15.74 4.82 -6.43
CA MET A 33 -14.69 4.16 -7.24
C MET A 33 -13.49 5.07 -7.52
N GLY A 34 -13.70 6.39 -7.56
CA GLY A 34 -12.61 7.38 -7.66
C GLY A 34 -11.69 7.42 -6.43
N LEU A 35 -12.22 7.22 -5.22
CA LEU A 35 -11.44 7.15 -3.98
C LEU A 35 -10.60 5.87 -3.94
N ILE A 36 -11.20 4.72 -4.30
CA ILE A 36 -10.48 3.43 -4.36
C ILE A 36 -9.30 3.50 -5.33
N ARG A 37 -9.48 4.13 -6.51
CA ARG A 37 -8.40 4.35 -7.47
C ARG A 37 -7.27 5.20 -6.87
N ARG A 38 -7.59 6.28 -6.16
CA ARG A 38 -6.59 7.12 -5.49
C ARG A 38 -5.85 6.37 -4.40
N LEU A 39 -6.56 5.61 -3.55
CA LEU A 39 -5.97 4.78 -2.50
C LEU A 39 -5.01 3.74 -3.07
N ARG A 40 -5.37 3.14 -4.21
CA ARG A 40 -4.50 2.21 -4.93
C ARG A 40 -3.23 2.91 -5.43
N VAL A 41 -3.33 4.09 -6.05
CA VAL A 41 -2.14 4.87 -6.48
C VAL A 41 -1.25 5.23 -5.30
N THR A 42 -1.83 5.64 -4.17
CA THR A 42 -1.06 5.95 -2.95
C THR A 42 -0.37 4.73 -2.38
N GLN A 43 -1.02 3.56 -2.38
CA GLN A 43 -0.42 2.30 -1.95
C GLN A 43 0.80 1.94 -2.81
N TRP A 44 0.69 2.04 -4.14
CA TRP A 44 1.82 1.79 -5.04
C TRP A 44 3.00 2.75 -4.82
N ALA A 45 2.72 4.02 -4.54
CA ALA A 45 3.77 4.99 -4.23
C ALA A 45 4.47 4.65 -2.91
N MET A 46 3.70 4.26 -1.89
CA MET A 46 4.25 3.83 -0.60
C MET A 46 5.10 2.56 -0.73
N GLU A 47 4.63 1.54 -1.45
CA GLU A 47 5.39 0.29 -1.67
C GLU A 47 6.72 0.55 -2.40
N ARG A 48 6.74 1.48 -3.37
CA ARG A 48 8.00 1.93 -4.01
C ARG A 48 8.93 2.63 -3.03
N GLY A 49 8.39 3.46 -2.14
CA GLY A 49 9.14 4.11 -1.07
C GLY A 49 9.76 3.11 -0.09
N MET A 50 9.02 2.06 0.29
CA MET A 50 9.49 0.97 1.16
C MET A 50 10.64 0.19 0.53
N LEU A 51 10.57 -0.05 -0.77
CA LEU A 51 11.61 -0.73 -1.55
C LEU A 51 12.77 0.21 -1.94
N ARG A 52 12.63 1.53 -1.70
CA ARG A 52 13.56 2.58 -2.16
C ARG A 52 13.88 2.47 -3.65
N VAL A 53 12.90 2.10 -4.46
CA VAL A 53 13.04 1.96 -5.91
C VAL A 53 12.62 3.24 -6.61
N SER A 54 13.49 3.72 -7.50
CA SER A 54 13.20 4.89 -8.31
C SER A 54 12.25 4.54 -9.47
N LEU A 55 11.48 5.51 -9.95
CA LEU A 55 10.66 5.35 -11.16
C LEU A 55 11.50 4.99 -12.40
N ARG A 56 12.80 5.35 -12.38
CA ARG A 56 13.76 5.04 -13.45
C ARG A 56 14.05 3.54 -13.58
N SER A 57 13.85 2.77 -12.51
CA SER A 57 14.08 1.32 -12.52
C SER A 57 13.02 0.55 -13.32
N GLN A 58 11.95 1.20 -13.79
CA GLN A 58 10.85 0.62 -14.59
C GLN A 58 10.33 -0.73 -14.08
N ILE A 59 10.33 -0.92 -12.76
CA ILE A 59 9.88 -2.16 -12.13
C ILE A 59 8.37 -2.26 -12.28
N ARG A 60 7.92 -3.43 -12.76
CA ARG A 60 6.50 -3.73 -12.92
C ARG A 60 5.82 -3.77 -11.56
N ASN A 61 4.58 -3.30 -11.54
CA ASN A 61 3.73 -3.31 -10.35
C ASN A 61 3.54 -4.76 -9.80
N GLU A 62 3.52 -5.77 -10.67
CA GLU A 62 3.42 -7.18 -10.28
C GLU A 62 4.63 -7.66 -9.44
N GLU A 63 5.84 -7.27 -9.81
CA GLU A 63 7.06 -7.63 -9.09
C GLU A 63 7.14 -6.94 -7.72
N ILE A 64 6.66 -5.69 -7.65
CA ILE A 64 6.57 -4.94 -6.39
C ILE A 64 5.64 -5.71 -5.43
N ARG A 65 4.44 -6.12 -5.88
CA ARG A 65 3.50 -6.92 -5.06
C ARG A 65 4.06 -8.26 -4.61
N GLY A 66 4.79 -8.96 -5.49
CA GLY A 66 5.42 -10.23 -5.13
C GLY A 66 6.44 -10.09 -4.00
N THR A 67 7.07 -8.92 -3.90
CA THR A 67 8.12 -8.61 -2.92
C THR A 67 7.57 -8.08 -1.61
N THR A 68 6.57 -7.18 -1.65
CA THR A 68 5.97 -6.56 -0.46
C THR A 68 4.94 -7.47 0.21
N ARG A 69 4.14 -8.22 -0.56
CA ARG A 69 3.02 -9.07 -0.08
C ARG A 69 2.07 -8.35 0.89
N VAL A 70 1.94 -7.03 0.73
CA VAL A 70 1.04 -6.20 1.53
C VAL A 70 -0.39 -6.42 1.05
N THR A 71 -1.35 -6.44 1.97
CA THR A 71 -2.78 -6.60 1.66
C THR A 71 -3.29 -5.38 0.90
N ASP A 72 -4.02 -5.60 -0.20
CA ASP A 72 -4.64 -4.51 -0.96
C ASP A 72 -5.73 -3.85 -0.11
N VAL A 73 -5.64 -2.53 0.05
CA VAL A 73 -6.65 -1.76 0.78
C VAL A 73 -8.03 -1.89 0.12
N ALA A 74 -8.06 -2.00 -1.21
CA ALA A 74 -9.29 -2.19 -1.97
C ALA A 74 -10.01 -3.52 -1.66
N GLN A 75 -9.29 -4.59 -1.31
CA GLN A 75 -9.93 -5.86 -0.94
C GLN A 75 -10.57 -5.81 0.44
N ARG A 76 -10.03 -4.99 1.35
CA ARG A 76 -10.52 -4.87 2.72
C ARG A 76 -11.74 -3.97 2.84
N VAL A 77 -11.81 -2.94 2.00
CA VAL A 77 -12.85 -1.90 2.02
C VAL A 77 -14.13 -2.31 1.29
N VAL A 78 -14.05 -3.31 0.41
CA VAL A 78 -15.21 -3.88 -0.32
C VAL A 78 -15.81 -5.10 0.42
N ALA A 79 -15.14 -5.59 1.47
CA ALA A 79 -15.54 -6.76 2.25
C ALA A 79 -16.62 -6.44 3.30
#